data_AF-A0A8S0GTV4-F1
#
_entry.id   AF-A0A8S0GTV4-F1
#
_cell.length_a   1.000
_cell.length_b   1.000
_cell.length_c   1.000
_cell.angle_alpha   90.00
_cell.angle_beta   90.00
_cell.angle_gamma   90.00
#
_symmetry.space_group_name_H-M   'P 1'
#
loop_
_entity.id
_entity.type
_entity.pdbx_description
1 polymer ?
#
loop_
_entity_poly.entity_id
_entity_poly.type
_entity_poly.pdbx_seq_one_letter_code
_entity_poly.pdbx_strand_id
1 'polypeptide(L)'
;MPTFELDALTTLALALILLGVGAQLKKRSRWLTQLCVPAPVIGGFGFALIVWLLRDQQLLAIKLDTAIQTPLMVAFFTTVGLGGSLGLLRRGGKILFVYLGACWSLALLQNLVGVGAAKALGIDPLLGIMAGAVSLEGGFGAAAAFGPIAENLGAVGPPRRPWPRPPSAWLPAACWAARWRAG
;
A
#
# COMPACT_ATOMS: atom_id res chain seq x y z
N MET A 1 -23.81 11.28 4.97
CA MET A 1 -22.60 12.10 4.82
C MET A 1 -22.50 12.55 3.37
N PRO A 2 -22.12 13.80 3.08
CA PRO A 2 -21.93 14.24 1.70
C PRO A 2 -20.75 13.48 1.07
N THR A 3 -21.00 12.88 -0.10
CA THR A 3 -20.02 12.15 -0.91
C THR A 3 -19.57 13.04 -2.07
N PHE A 4 -18.29 13.41 -2.09
CA PHE A 4 -17.70 14.11 -3.23
C PHE A 4 -16.99 13.11 -4.14
N GLU A 5 -17.53 12.99 -5.35
CA GLU A 5 -16.99 12.15 -6.42
C GLU A 5 -16.02 13.00 -7.24
N LEU A 6 -14.76 12.58 -7.31
CA LEU A 6 -13.73 13.21 -8.12
C LEU A 6 -13.56 12.41 -9.40
N ASP A 7 -13.76 13.07 -10.54
CA ASP A 7 -13.53 12.48 -11.86
C ASP A 7 -12.06 12.03 -12.03
N ALA A 8 -11.80 11.14 -12.99
CA ALA A 8 -10.47 10.58 -13.25
C ALA A 8 -9.41 11.68 -13.49
N LEU A 9 -9.74 12.74 -14.23
CA LEU A 9 -8.83 13.85 -14.50
C LEU A 9 -8.52 14.67 -13.24
N THR A 10 -9.54 14.95 -12.42
CA THR A 10 -9.36 15.69 -11.16
C THR A 10 -8.59 14.87 -10.13
N THR A 11 -8.84 13.56 -10.07
CA THR A 11 -8.10 12.61 -9.24
C THR A 11 -6.63 12.57 -9.64
N LEU A 12 -6.33 12.56 -10.94
CA LEU A 12 -4.95 12.65 -11.44
C LEU A 12 -4.28 13.97 -11.05
N ALA A 13 -4.97 15.10 -11.27
CA ALA A 13 -4.46 16.42 -10.93
C ALA A 13 -4.16 16.51 -9.42
N LEU A 14 -5.04 16.00 -8.58
CA LEU A 14 -4.83 15.88 -7.14
C LEU A 14 -3.60 15.02 -6.83
N ALA A 15 -3.44 13.86 -7.47
CA ALA A 15 -2.27 13.00 -7.28
C ALA A 15 -0.95 13.70 -7.65
N LEU A 16 -0.93 14.50 -8.72
CA LEU A 16 0.22 15.31 -9.12
C LEU A 16 0.53 16.44 -8.11
N ILE A 17 -0.50 17.09 -7.57
CA ILE A 17 -0.34 18.09 -6.51
C ILE A 17 0.25 17.44 -5.25
N LEU A 18 -0.29 16.29 -4.83
CA LEU A 18 0.21 15.54 -3.68
C LEU A 18 1.66 15.09 -3.88
N LEU A 19 2.03 14.68 -5.10
CA LEU A 19 3.41 14.39 -5.47
C LEU A 19 4.32 15.61 -5.29
N GLY A 20 3.88 16.78 -5.77
CA GLY A 20 4.62 18.04 -5.62
C GLY A 20 4.80 18.43 -4.15
N VAL A 21 3.74 18.34 -3.34
CA VAL A 21 3.78 18.59 -1.90
C VAL A 21 4.74 17.62 -1.20
N GLY A 22 4.65 16.32 -1.51
CA GLY A 22 5.54 15.29 -0.97
C GLY A 22 7.01 15.54 -1.34
N ALA A 23 7.29 16.00 -2.56
CA ALA A 23 8.63 16.34 -3.01
C ALA A 23 9.18 17.57 -2.26
N GLN A 24 8.34 18.59 -2.04
CA GLN A 24 8.73 19.77 -1.27
C GLN A 24 9.00 19.44 0.20
N LEU A 25 8.17 18.60 0.81
CA LEU A 25 8.35 18.16 2.19
C LEU A 25 9.61 17.31 2.35
N LYS A 26 9.89 16.42 1.38
CA LYS A 26 11.14 15.65 1.33
C LYS A 26 12.37 16.55 1.29
N LYS A 27 12.36 17.60 0.46
CA LYS A 27 13.49 18.55 0.35
C LYS A 27 13.73 19.31 1.65
N ARG A 28 12.68 19.63 2.41
CA ARG A 28 12.78 20.42 3.65
C ARG A 28 13.27 19.62 4.85
N SER A 29 13.02 18.30 4.88
CA SER A 29 13.40 17.44 6.00
C SER A 29 14.54 16.49 5.67
N ARG A 30 15.66 16.65 6.39
CA ARG A 30 16.82 15.76 6.29
C ARG A 30 16.47 14.32 6.70
N TRP A 31 15.56 14.14 7.66
CA TRP A 31 15.15 12.83 8.15
C TRP A 31 14.42 12.00 7.08
N LEU A 32 13.46 12.60 6.36
CA LEU A 32 12.75 11.92 5.27
C LEU A 32 13.66 11.59 4.08
N THR A 33 14.70 12.41 3.87
CA THR A 33 15.70 12.15 2.83
C THR A 33 16.65 11.02 3.22
N GLN A 34 17.06 10.94 4.49
CA GLN A 34 17.91 9.87 5.03
C GLN A 34 17.21 8.50 5.02
N LEU A 35 15.90 8.45 5.21
CA LEU A 35 15.10 7.22 5.13
C LEU A 35 14.75 6.80 3.69
N CYS A 36 15.24 7.51 2.67
CA CYS A 36 14.97 7.23 1.26
C CYS A 36 13.48 7.14 0.88
N VAL A 37 12.57 7.73 1.67
CA VAL A 37 11.12 7.62 1.43
C VAL A 37 10.77 8.33 0.10
N PRO A 38 10.06 7.69 -0.83
CA PRO A 38 9.62 8.32 -2.08
C PRO A 38 8.67 9.50 -1.81
N ALA A 39 8.80 10.58 -2.59
CA ALA A 39 7.88 11.72 -2.53
C ALA A 39 6.38 11.35 -2.69
N PRO A 40 5.98 10.42 -3.59
CA PRO A 40 4.60 9.99 -3.70
C PRO A 40 4.04 9.39 -2.41
N VAL A 41 4.86 8.62 -1.66
CA VAL A 41 4.44 7.98 -0.41
C VAL A 41 4.19 9.03 0.67
N ILE A 42 5.03 10.06 0.75
CA ILE A 42 4.89 11.15 1.73
C ILE A 42 3.59 11.92 1.50
N GLY A 43 3.34 12.34 0.25
CA GLY A 43 2.13 13.08 -0.12
C GLY A 43 0.87 12.23 0.01
N GLY A 44 0.90 11.00 -0.50
CA GLY A 44 -0.22 10.07 -0.45
C GLY A 44 -0.59 9.62 0.96
N PHE A 45 0.41 9.32 1.81
CA PHE A 45 0.16 8.94 3.21
C PHE A 45 -0.42 10.10 4.02
N GLY A 46 0.09 11.32 3.83
CA GLY A 46 -0.48 12.51 4.44
C GLY A 46 -1.94 12.75 4.03
N PHE A 47 -2.24 12.61 2.73
CA PHE A 47 -3.61 12.69 2.22
C PHE A 47 -4.50 11.58 2.79
N ALA A 48 -4.01 10.34 2.86
CA ALA A 48 -4.75 9.21 3.42
C ALA A 48 -5.13 9.45 4.89
N LEU A 49 -4.22 10.03 5.69
CA LEU A 49 -4.52 10.41 7.08
C LEU A 49 -5.60 11.49 7.17
N ILE A 50 -5.55 12.49 6.29
CA ILE A 50 -6.57 13.55 6.24
C ILE A 50 -7.93 12.95 5.87
N VAL A 51 -8.01 12.16 4.80
CA VAL A 51 -9.25 11.49 4.39
C VAL A 51 -9.79 10.58 5.49
N TRP A 52 -8.90 9.85 6.16
CA TRP A 52 -9.25 8.98 7.28
C TRP A 52 -9.86 9.78 8.44
N LEU A 53 -9.24 10.88 8.84
CA LEU A 53 -9.73 11.78 9.90
C LEU A 53 -11.08 12.40 9.52
N LEU A 54 -11.21 12.91 8.29
CA LEU A 54 -12.44 13.54 7.80
C LEU A 54 -13.63 12.57 7.81
N ARG A 55 -13.36 11.32 7.42
CA ARG A 55 -14.37 10.27 7.39
C ARG A 55 -14.70 9.73 8.77
N ASP A 56 -13.69 9.63 9.65
CA ASP A 56 -13.91 9.31 11.06
C ASP A 56 -14.84 10.34 11.74
N GLN A 57 -14.67 11.61 11.43
CA GLN A 57 -15.55 12.67 11.93
C GLN A 57 -16.91 12.73 11.20
N GLN A 58 -17.24 11.80 10.30
CA GLN A 58 -18.42 11.81 9.40
C GLN A 58 -18.68 13.15 8.68
N LEU A 59 -17.65 13.96 8.50
CA LEU A 59 -17.80 15.27 7.87
C LEU A 59 -17.92 15.12 6.36
N LEU A 60 -17.09 14.26 5.78
CA LEU A 60 -16.93 14.15 4.33
C LEU A 60 -16.49 12.75 3.90
N ALA A 61 -17.11 12.23 2.85
CA ALA A 61 -16.63 11.05 2.14
C ALA A 61 -16.10 11.48 0.77
N ILE A 62 -14.81 11.24 0.52
CA ILE A 62 -14.19 11.50 -0.79
C ILE A 62 -14.13 10.17 -1.54
N LYS A 63 -14.67 10.12 -2.75
CA LYS A 63 -14.55 8.98 -3.66
C LYS A 63 -13.70 9.41 -4.85
N LEU A 64 -12.59 8.70 -5.02
CA LEU A 64 -11.61 8.93 -6.08
C LEU A 64 -11.89 7.95 -7.21
N ASP A 65 -11.87 8.45 -8.44
CA ASP A 65 -11.92 7.60 -9.61
C ASP A 65 -10.51 7.04 -9.93
N THR A 66 -10.38 5.72 -9.85
CA THR A 66 -9.14 4.98 -10.08
C THR A 66 -9.04 4.39 -11.50
N ALA A 67 -9.91 4.77 -12.43
CA ALA A 67 -9.95 4.22 -13.80
C ALA A 67 -8.57 4.23 -14.50
N ILE A 68 -7.78 5.29 -14.30
CA ILE A 68 -6.46 5.47 -14.91
C ILE A 68 -5.31 4.85 -14.10
N GLN A 69 -5.54 4.35 -12.89
CA GLN A 69 -4.49 3.82 -12.02
C GLN A 69 -3.83 2.57 -12.63
N THR A 70 -4.64 1.62 -13.08
CA THR A 70 -4.17 0.37 -13.68
C THR A 70 -3.34 0.59 -14.95
N PRO A 71 -3.78 1.36 -15.97
CA PRO A 71 -2.96 1.60 -17.15
C PRO A 71 -1.66 2.35 -16.83
N LEU A 72 -1.67 3.29 -15.88
CA LEU A 72 -0.44 3.97 -15.42
C LEU A 72 0.51 3.02 -14.71
N MET A 73 0.00 2.12 -13.87
CA MET A 73 0.80 1.09 -13.18
C MET A 73 1.44 0.14 -14.19
N VAL A 74 0.70 -0.32 -15.19
CA VAL A 74 1.22 -1.17 -16.27
C VAL A 74 2.28 -0.43 -17.07
N ALA A 75 2.03 0.82 -17.45
CA ALA A 75 3.03 1.64 -18.17
C ALA A 75 4.31 1.82 -17.35
N PHE A 76 4.20 2.12 -16.05
CA PHE A 76 5.33 2.23 -15.13
C PHE A 76 6.14 0.93 -15.07
N PHE A 77 5.52 -0.21 -14.78
CA PHE A 77 6.25 -1.47 -14.71
C PHE A 77 6.82 -1.91 -16.07
N THR A 78 6.12 -1.62 -17.16
CA THR A 78 6.61 -1.87 -18.52
C THR A 78 7.88 -1.04 -18.79
N THR A 79 7.88 0.26 -18.48
CA THR A 79 9.05 1.12 -18.67
C THR A 79 10.23 0.73 -17.78
N VAL A 80 9.99 0.33 -16.53
CA VAL A 80 11.03 -0.24 -15.65
C VAL A 80 11.62 -1.52 -16.26
N GLY A 81 10.76 -2.40 -16.79
CA GLY A 81 11.19 -3.63 -17.47
C GLY A 81 12.03 -3.35 -18.72
N LEU A 82 11.60 -2.39 -19.57
CA LEU A 82 12.31 -1.98 -20.77
C LEU A 82 13.63 -1.24 -20.47
N GLY A 83 13.72 -0.55 -19.34
CA GLY A 83 14.95 0.09 -18.87
C GLY A 83 16.05 -0.90 -18.48
N GLY A 84 15.71 -2.19 -18.31
CA GLY A 84 16.66 -3.26 -18.07
C GLY A 84 17.52 -3.53 -19.31
N SER A 85 18.82 -3.25 -19.24
CA SER A 85 19.75 -3.57 -20.32
C SER A 85 20.28 -5.01 -20.22
N LEU A 86 20.20 -5.76 -21.32
CA LEU A 86 20.89 -7.05 -21.48
C LEU A 86 22.41 -6.93 -21.24
N GLY A 87 22.99 -5.76 -21.48
CA GLY A 87 24.40 -5.48 -21.17
C GLY A 87 24.68 -5.46 -19.66
N LEU A 88 23.77 -4.92 -18.86
CA LEU A 88 23.88 -4.93 -17.40
C LEU A 88 23.78 -6.35 -16.84
N LEU A 89 22.86 -7.15 -17.40
CA LEU A 89 22.70 -8.57 -17.05
C LEU A 89 23.97 -9.37 -17.35
N ARG A 90 24.56 -9.18 -18.54
CA ARG A 90 25.80 -9.85 -18.94
C ARG A 90 27.00 -9.43 -18.08
N ARG A 91 27.11 -8.16 -17.69
CA ARG A 91 28.15 -7.67 -16.76
C ARG A 91 28.00 -8.26 -15.36
N GLY A 92 26.77 -8.52 -14.92
CA GLY A 92 26.49 -9.20 -13.66
C GLY A 92 27.03 -10.64 -13.60
N GLY A 93 27.16 -11.32 -14.75
CA GLY A 93 27.85 -12.61 -14.85
C GLY A 93 27.46 -13.63 -13.77
N LYS A 94 28.45 -14.27 -13.16
CA LYS A 94 28.23 -15.27 -12.10
C LYS A 94 27.71 -14.67 -10.80
N ILE A 95 28.11 -13.45 -10.43
CA ILE A 95 27.70 -12.83 -9.16
C ILE A 95 26.20 -12.51 -9.16
N LEU A 96 25.62 -12.21 -10.32
CA LEU A 96 24.19 -12.00 -10.47
C LEU A 96 23.38 -13.27 -10.12
N PHE A 97 23.83 -14.45 -10.51
CA PHE A 97 23.15 -15.71 -10.18
C PHE A 97 23.23 -16.04 -8.69
N VAL A 98 24.38 -15.76 -8.05
CA VAL A 98 24.53 -15.90 -6.60
C VAL A 98 23.59 -14.93 -5.87
N TYR A 99 23.53 -13.68 -6.32
CA TYR A 99 22.62 -12.67 -5.78
C TYR A 99 21.15 -13.08 -5.94
N LEU A 100 20.76 -13.55 -7.12
CA LEU A 100 19.41 -14.07 -7.39
C LEU A 100 19.05 -15.22 -6.45
N GLY A 101 19.97 -16.17 -6.26
CA GLY A 101 19.78 -17.29 -5.34
C GLY A 101 19.62 -16.83 -3.88
N ALA A 102 20.39 -15.82 -3.46
CA ALA A 102 20.26 -15.22 -2.13
C ALA A 102 18.91 -14.49 -1.95
N CYS A 103 18.48 -13.69 -2.93
CA CYS A 103 17.17 -13.02 -2.93
C CYS A 103 16.03 -14.04 -2.85
N TRP A 104 16.05 -15.09 -3.67
CA TRP A 104 15.05 -16.15 -3.64
C TRP A 104 14.99 -16.86 -2.29
N SER A 105 16.16 -17.19 -1.72
CA SER A 105 16.24 -17.82 -0.40
C SER A 105 15.64 -16.92 0.69
N LEU A 106 15.93 -15.61 0.62
CA LEU A 106 15.38 -14.63 1.55
C LEU A 106 13.87 -14.45 1.36
N ALA A 107 13.37 -14.45 0.11
CA ALA A 107 11.95 -14.36 -0.20
C ALA A 107 11.16 -15.55 0.36
N LEU A 108 11.72 -16.75 0.23
CA LEU A 108 11.17 -17.97 0.84
C LEU A 108 11.13 -17.86 2.36
N LEU A 109 12.22 -17.41 2.99
CA LEU A 109 12.27 -17.21 4.44
C LEU A 109 11.25 -16.18 4.91
N GLN A 110 11.11 -15.05 4.21
CA GLN A 110 10.13 -14.01 4.51
C GLN A 110 8.69 -14.54 4.45
N ASN A 111 8.37 -15.36 3.44
CA ASN A 111 7.06 -15.98 3.31
C ASN A 111 6.83 -17.05 4.38
N LEU A 112 7.84 -17.85 4.74
CA LEU A 112 7.74 -18.82 5.84
C LEU A 112 7.45 -18.12 7.18
N VAL A 113 8.17 -17.04 7.47
CA VAL A 113 7.94 -16.22 8.67
C VAL A 113 6.56 -15.56 8.63
N GLY A 114 6.18 -14.97 7.49
CA GLY A 114 4.88 -14.30 7.32
C GLY A 114 3.70 -15.26 7.47
N VAL A 115 3.75 -16.42 6.81
CA VAL A 115 2.74 -17.48 6.94
C VAL A 115 2.74 -18.07 8.35
N GLY A 116 3.92 -18.29 8.95
CA GLY A 116 4.04 -18.80 10.32
C GLY A 116 3.39 -17.85 11.33
N ALA A 117 3.67 -16.55 11.23
CA ALA A 117 3.05 -15.51 12.05
C ALA A 117 1.54 -15.42 11.80
N ALA A 118 1.10 -15.49 10.54
CA ALA A 118 -0.33 -15.48 10.20
C ALA A 118 -1.08 -16.66 10.86
N LYS A 119 -0.52 -17.87 10.78
CA LYS A 119 -1.07 -19.06 11.45
C LYS A 119 -1.08 -18.92 12.98
N ALA A 120 -0.02 -18.37 13.58
CA ALA A 120 0.05 -18.14 15.01
C ALA A 120 -1.01 -17.13 15.50
N LEU A 121 -1.35 -16.15 14.67
CA LEU A 121 -2.38 -15.13 14.94
C LEU A 121 -3.80 -15.59 14.53
N GLY A 122 -3.95 -16.78 13.93
CA GLY A 122 -5.24 -17.28 13.46
C GLY A 122 -5.83 -16.50 12.29
N ILE A 123 -5.00 -15.80 11.50
CA ILE A 123 -5.40 -15.07 10.30
C ILE A 123 -5.03 -15.86 9.04
N ASP A 124 -5.62 -15.47 7.92
CA ASP A 124 -5.42 -16.18 6.65
C ASP A 124 -3.93 -16.18 6.24
N PRO A 125 -3.34 -17.36 5.93
CA PRO A 125 -1.94 -17.47 5.51
C PRO A 125 -1.55 -16.59 4.32
N LEU A 126 -2.49 -16.27 3.44
CA LEU A 126 -2.25 -15.48 2.24
C LEU A 126 -1.97 -14.01 2.60
N LEU A 127 -2.54 -13.50 3.70
CA LEU A 127 -2.15 -12.21 4.28
C LEU A 127 -0.71 -12.23 4.79
N GLY A 128 -0.25 -13.39 5.29
CA GLY A 128 1.14 -13.62 5.66
C GLY A 128 2.10 -13.54 4.46
N ILE A 129 1.68 -14.03 3.29
CA ILE A 129 2.44 -13.91 2.03
C ILE A 129 2.43 -12.44 1.54
N MET A 130 1.29 -11.76 1.63
CA MET A 130 1.18 -10.33 1.28
C MET A 130 2.09 -9.45 2.14
N ALA A 131 2.16 -9.72 3.45
CA ALA A 131 3.03 -9.02 4.39
C ALA A 131 4.52 -9.44 4.27
N GLY A 132 4.79 -10.64 3.72
CA GLY A 132 6.12 -11.16 3.47
C GLY A 132 6.76 -10.60 2.21
N ALA A 133 7.21 -11.49 1.32
CA ALA A 133 8.00 -11.10 0.15
C ALA A 133 7.28 -10.12 -0.79
N VAL A 134 5.94 -10.18 -0.88
CA VAL A 134 5.17 -9.31 -1.78
C VAL A 134 5.33 -7.83 -1.41
N SER A 135 5.21 -7.47 -0.12
CA SER A 135 5.41 -6.08 0.32
C SER A 135 6.89 -5.74 0.56
N LEU A 136 7.70 -6.67 1.05
CA LEU A 136 9.08 -6.39 1.46
C LEU A 136 10.06 -6.36 0.28
N GLU A 137 9.87 -7.21 -0.73
CA GLU A 137 10.70 -7.24 -1.93
C GLU A 137 10.02 -6.52 -3.10
N GLY A 138 8.71 -6.73 -3.28
CA GLY A 138 7.93 -6.07 -4.33
C GLY A 138 7.46 -4.65 -4.00
N GLY A 139 7.59 -4.21 -2.75
CA GLY A 139 7.19 -2.88 -2.29
C GLY A 139 5.68 -2.60 -2.41
N PHE A 140 5.33 -1.32 -2.29
CA PHE A 140 3.94 -0.85 -2.39
C PHE A 140 3.28 -1.18 -3.74
N GLY A 141 4.06 -1.23 -4.82
CA GLY A 141 3.55 -1.51 -6.17
C GLY A 141 3.09 -2.96 -6.33
N ALA A 142 3.89 -3.92 -5.88
CA ALA A 142 3.48 -5.32 -5.89
C ALA A 142 2.33 -5.58 -4.92
N ALA A 143 2.35 -5.01 -3.71
CA ALA A 143 1.23 -5.13 -2.77
C ALA A 143 -0.08 -4.59 -3.37
N ALA A 144 -0.04 -3.45 -4.08
CA ALA A 144 -1.21 -2.90 -4.76
C ALA A 144 -1.69 -3.78 -5.94
N ALA A 145 -0.77 -4.38 -6.70
CA ALA A 145 -1.10 -5.25 -7.82
C ALA A 145 -1.66 -6.61 -7.38
N PHE A 146 -1.11 -7.20 -6.31
CA PHE A 146 -1.51 -8.51 -5.82
C PHE A 146 -2.66 -8.47 -4.80
N GLY A 147 -3.00 -7.31 -4.24
CA GLY A 147 -4.12 -7.15 -3.29
C GLY A 147 -5.45 -7.72 -3.80
N PRO A 148 -5.96 -7.31 -4.98
CA PRO A 148 -7.21 -7.85 -5.52
C PRO A 148 -7.14 -9.36 -5.81
N ILE A 149 -5.95 -9.86 -6.20
CA ILE A 149 -5.72 -11.29 -6.44
C ILE A 149 -5.84 -12.05 -5.13
N ALA A 150 -5.25 -11.52 -4.05
CA ALA A 150 -5.36 -12.08 -2.71
C ALA A 150 -6.81 -12.16 -2.24
N GLU A 151 -7.57 -11.07 -2.40
CA GLU A 151 -8.99 -11.03 -2.04
C GLU A 151 -9.82 -12.05 -2.82
N ASN A 152 -9.58 -12.17 -4.13
CA ASN A 152 -10.25 -13.16 -5.00
C ASN A 152 -9.92 -14.61 -4.63
N LEU A 153 -8.72 -14.87 -4.11
CA LEU A 153 -8.31 -16.19 -3.62
C LEU A 153 -8.89 -16.52 -2.24
N GLY A 154 -9.73 -15.63 -1.68
CA GLY A 154 -10.38 -15.84 -0.40
C GLY A 154 -9.56 -15.39 0.80
N ALA A 155 -8.49 -14.60 0.59
CA ALA A 155 -7.80 -13.90 1.67
C ALA A 155 -8.68 -12.78 2.19
N VAL A 156 -9.70 -13.19 2.93
CA VAL A 156 -10.54 -12.31 3.70
C VAL A 156 -9.68 -11.93 4.89
N GLY A 157 -9.17 -10.69 4.88
CA GLY A 157 -8.83 -9.98 6.12
C GLY A 157 -9.91 -10.30 7.16
N PRO A 158 -9.58 -10.44 8.46
CA PRO A 158 -10.51 -10.93 9.48
C PRO A 158 -11.89 -10.37 9.19
N PRO A 159 -12.96 -11.21 9.18
CA PRO A 159 -14.26 -10.85 8.62
C PRO A 159 -14.57 -9.43 8.99
N ARG A 160 -15.21 -8.63 8.11
CA ARG A 160 -15.74 -7.29 8.47
C ARG A 160 -16.68 -7.46 9.66
N ARG A 161 -16.10 -7.63 10.85
CA ARG A 161 -16.77 -7.84 12.10
C ARG A 161 -17.36 -6.46 12.32
N PRO A 162 -18.68 -6.36 12.52
CA PRO A 162 -19.19 -5.16 13.14
C PRO A 162 -18.37 -5.02 14.41
N TRP A 163 -17.51 -4.00 14.45
CA TRP A 163 -16.61 -3.76 15.57
C TRP A 163 -17.42 -3.95 16.86
N PRO A 164 -17.02 -4.88 17.76
CA PRO A 164 -17.74 -5.07 19.00
C PRO A 164 -17.74 -3.72 19.70
N ARG A 165 -18.93 -3.23 20.07
CA ARG A 165 -19.04 -1.98 20.82
C ARG A 165 -18.16 -2.14 22.05
N PRO A 166 -17.11 -1.32 22.23
CA PRO A 166 -16.23 -1.49 23.37
C PRO A 166 -17.04 -1.23 24.66
N PRO A 167 -16.66 -1.86 25.78
CA PRO A 167 -17.35 -1.67 27.05
C PRO A 167 -17.38 -0.18 27.41
N SER A 168 -18.45 0.25 28.09
CA SER A 168 -18.87 1.64 28.31
C SER A 168 -17.79 2.60 28.85
N ALA A 169 -16.68 2.09 29.39
CA ALA A 169 -15.53 2.90 29.79
C ALA A 169 -14.72 3.50 28.61
N TRP A 170 -14.89 3.00 27.38
CA TRP A 170 -14.15 3.46 26.18
C TRP A 170 -15.01 4.27 25.20
N LEU A 171 -16.18 4.77 25.64
CA LEU A 171 -17.15 5.51 24.83
C LEU A 171 -16.57 6.67 23.97
N PRO A 172 -15.53 7.42 24.39
CA PRO A 172 -14.95 8.46 23.52
C PRO A 172 -14.19 7.89 22.31
N ALA A 173 -13.50 6.76 22.48
CA ALA A 173 -12.74 6.07 21.43
C ALA A 173 -13.62 5.11 20.59
N ALA A 174 -14.74 4.66 21.16
CA ALA A 174 -15.75 3.83 20.50
C ALA A 174 -16.53 4.58 19.41
N CYS A 175 -16.75 5.87 19.64
CA CYS A 175 -17.53 6.73 18.75
C CYS A 175 -16.81 6.95 17.40
N TRP A 176 -15.47 6.93 17.41
CA TRP A 176 -14.60 6.95 16.22
C TRP A 176 -14.90 5.76 15.29
N ALA A 177 -14.89 4.53 15.82
CA ALA A 177 -15.14 3.33 15.02
C ALA A 177 -16.62 3.16 14.58
N ALA A 178 -17.58 3.73 15.30
CA ALA A 178 -19.00 3.68 14.94
C ALA A 178 -19.37 4.63 13.80
N ARG A 179 -18.58 5.68 13.57
CA ARG A 179 -18.82 6.71 12.54
C ARG A 179 -18.49 6.27 11.11
N TRP A 180 -17.70 5.22 10.94
CA TRP A 180 -17.47 4.59 9.63
C TRP A 180 -18.58 3.62 9.18
N ARG A 181 -19.64 3.47 9.98
CA ARG A 181 -20.72 2.48 9.81
C ARG A 181 -21.87 2.96 8.89
N ALA A 182 -21.77 4.14 8.26
CA ALA A 182 -22.89 4.76 7.54
C ALA A 182 -22.56 5.31 6.13
N GLY A 183 -21.58 4.72 5.41
CA GLY A 183 -21.54 4.74 3.94
C GLY A 183 -20.17 4.57 3.29
#